data_AF-A0A1M6C4I1-F1
#
_entry.id   AF-A0A1M6C4I1-F1
#
_cell.length_a   1.000
_cell.length_b   1.000
_cell.length_c   1.000
_cell.angle_alpha   90.00
_cell.angle_beta   90.00
_cell.angle_gamma   90.00
#
_symmetry.space_group_name_H-M   'P 1'
#
loop_
_entity.id
_entity.type
_entity.pdbx_description
1 polymer ?
#
loop_
_entity_poly.entity_id
_entity_poly.type
_entity_poly.pdbx_seq_one_letter_code
_entity_poly.pdbx_strand_id
1 'polypeptide(L)' 'MKKIKLLPIIAIVFLIIGVFYLDFDNLSVYKNIKAYILIVMGVSTLGFSFFNPEKVNATKK' A
#
# COMPACT_ATOMS: atom_id res chain seq x y z
N MET A 1 24.58 -11.20 -5.78
CA MET A 1 23.54 -11.03 -4.73
C MET A 1 22.56 -9.95 -5.21
N LYS A 2 21.29 -10.28 -5.46
CA LYS A 2 20.27 -9.29 -5.87
C LYS A 2 20.10 -8.29 -4.71
N LYS A 3 20.34 -7.00 -4.96
CA LYS A 3 20.10 -5.94 -3.97
C LYS A 3 18.60 -5.91 -3.67
N ILE A 4 18.20 -6.47 -2.53
CA ILE A 4 16.84 -6.35 -2.02
C ILE A 4 16.61 -4.86 -1.81
N LYS A 5 15.65 -4.29 -2.55
CA LYS A 5 15.30 -2.88 -2.40
C LYS A 5 14.60 -2.76 -1.04
N LEU A 6 15.26 -2.16 -0.05
CA LEU A 6 14.72 -2.00 1.31
C LEU A 6 13.49 -1.10 1.37
N LEU A 7 13.43 -0.07 0.51
CA LEU A 7 12.36 0.91 0.46
C LEU A 7 10.95 0.28 0.34
N PRO A 8 10.70 -0.66 -0.60
CA PRO A 8 9.40 -1.33 -0.70
C PRO A 8 9.02 -2.14 0.55
N ILE A 9 9.99 -2.77 1.20
CA ILE A 9 9.75 -3.56 2.42
C ILE A 9 9.34 -2.64 3.57
N ILE A 10 10.03 -1.50 3.71
CA ILE A 10 9.71 -0.49 4.72
C ILE A 10 8.29 0.06 4.50
N ALA A 11 7.90 0.32 3.24
CA ALA A 11 6.56 0.80 2.93
C ALA A 11 5.46 -0.23 3.30
N ILE A 12 5.71 -1.52 3.07
CA ILE A 12 4.78 -2.59 3.47
C ILE A 12 4.64 -2.67 4.99
N VAL A 13 5.76 -2.59 5.72
CA VAL A 13 5.76 -2.62 7.20
C VAL A 13 4.99 -1.42 7.77
N PHE A 14 5.22 -0.20 7.24
CA PHE A 14 4.47 0.98 7.65
C PHE A 14 2.97 0.87 7.35
N LEU A 15 2.60 0.27 6.21
CA LEU A 15 1.21 0.05 5.86
C LEU A 15 0.55 -0.92 6.83
N ILE A 16 1.21 -2.04 7.18
CA ILE A 16 0.71 -3.01 8.15
C ILE A 16 0.51 -2.36 9.53
N ILE A 17 1.50 -1.60 10.01
CA ILE A 17 1.42 -0.88 11.29
C ILE A 17 0.27 0.12 11.26
N GLY A 18 0.14 0.89 10.19
CA GLY A 18 -0.95 1.85 10.01
C GLY A 18 -2.33 1.21 10.03
N VAL A 19 -2.48 0.04 9.40
CA VAL A 19 -3.74 -0.74 9.43
C VAL A 19 -4.02 -1.30 10.82
N PHE A 20 -3.01 -1.79 11.53
CA PHE A 20 -3.15 -2.31 12.90
C PHE A 20 -3.51 -1.22 13.91
N TYR A 21 -3.04 0.01 13.70
CA TYR A 21 -3.33 1.16 14.56
C TYR A 21 -4.64 1.86 14.21
N LEU A 22 -5.28 1.51 13.09
CA LEU A 22 -6.61 2.02 12.79
C LEU A 22 -7.61 1.35 13.73
N ASP A 23 -8.08 2.13 14.70
CA ASP A 23 -9.20 1.77 15.56
C ASP A 23 -10.50 1.87 14.75
N PHE A 24 -10.75 0.84 13.94
CA PHE A 24 -11.99 0.73 13.17
C PHE A 24 -13.22 0.62 14.09
N ASP A 25 -13.06 0.13 15.31
CA ASP A 25 -14.18 -0.02 16.25
C ASP A 25 -14.72 1.32 16.74
N ASN A 26 -13.88 2.37 16.74
CA ASN A 26 -14.25 3.72 17.15
C ASN A 26 -14.61 4.65 15.95
N LEU A 27 -14.64 4.11 14.72
CA LEU A 27 -15.03 4.84 13.52
C LEU A 27 -16.50 4.59 13.16
N SER A 28 -17.20 5.62 12.69
CA SER A 28 -18.55 5.42 12.13
C SER A 28 -18.48 4.51 10.89
N VAL A 29 -19.54 3.72 10.65
CA VAL A 29 -19.62 2.70 9.58
C VAL A 29 -19.15 3.25 8.22
N TYR A 30 -19.55 4.48 7.87
CA TYR A 30 -19.12 5.13 6.63
C TYR A 30 -17.60 5.38 6.57
N LYS A 31 -17.01 5.84 7.67
CA LYS A 31 -15.56 6.09 7.75
C LYS A 31 -14.78 4.76 7.69
N ASN A 32 -15.30 3.70 8.30
CA ASN A 32 -14.73 2.35 8.21
C ASN A 32 -14.70 1.84 6.77
N ILE A 33 -15.83 1.88 6.07
CA ILE A 33 -15.91 1.44 4.68
C ILE A 33 -14.93 2.25 3.80
N LYS A 34 -14.88 3.57 3.99
CA LYS A 34 -13.96 4.44 3.25
C LYS A 34 -12.50 4.07 3.53
N ALA A 35 -12.12 3.86 4.79
CA ALA A 35 -10.77 3.47 5.17
C ALA A 35 -10.40 2.09 4.58
N TYR A 36 -11.30 1.12 4.63
CA TYR A 36 -11.11 -0.21 4.04
C TYR A 36 -10.86 -0.14 2.53
N ILE A 37 -11.67 0.62 1.79
CA ILE A 37 -11.49 0.86 0.35
C ILE A 37 -10.11 1.46 0.06
N LEU A 38 -9.68 2.45 0.86
CA LEU A 38 -8.40 3.12 0.67
C LEU A 38 -7.22 2.17 0.88
N ILE A 39 -7.30 1.29 1.89
CA ILE A 39 -6.28 0.27 2.17
C ILE A 39 -6.21 -0.74 1.02
N VAL A 40 -7.36 -1.25 0.57
CA VAL A 40 -7.44 -2.20 -0.55
C VAL A 40 -6.85 -1.59 -1.83
N MET A 41 -7.19 -0.33 -2.12
CA MET A 41 -6.60 0.40 -3.25
C MET A 41 -5.08 0.56 -3.11
N GLY A 42 -4.59 0.93 -1.93
CA GLY A 42 -3.16 1.10 -1.67
C GLY A 42 -2.37 -0.21 -1.86
N VAL A 43 -2.85 -1.31 -1.27
CA VAL A 43 -2.24 -2.63 -1.39
C VAL A 43 -2.26 -3.12 -2.85
N SER A 44 -3.38 -2.93 -3.55
CA SER A 44 -3.52 -3.31 -4.97
C SER A 44 -2.57 -2.52 -5.86
N THR A 45 -2.42 -1.21 -5.61
CA THR A 45 -1.51 -0.33 -6.36
C THR A 45 -0.06 -0.71 -6.11
N LEU A 46 0.31 -1.01 -4.86
CA LEU A 46 1.64 -1.51 -4.51
C LEU A 46 1.92 -2.83 -5.22
N GLY A 47 1.01 -3.81 -5.09
CA GLY A 47 1.11 -5.10 -5.79
C GLY A 47 1.31 -4.92 -7.29
N PHE A 48 0.48 -4.10 -7.93
CA PHE A 48 0.61 -3.78 -9.36
C PHE A 48 1.98 -3.17 -9.71
N SER A 49 2.47 -2.24 -8.88
CA SER A 49 3.79 -1.62 -9.05
C SER A 49 4.94 -2.63 -8.93
N PHE A 50 4.83 -3.63 -8.06
CA PHE A 50 5.82 -4.71 -7.96
C PHE A 50 5.80 -5.66 -9.16
N PHE A 51 4.62 -5.97 -9.72
CA PHE A 51 4.50 -6.89 -10.87
C PHE A 51 4.82 -6.21 -12.22
N ASN A 52 4.62 -4.90 -12.37
CA ASN A 52 4.90 -4.14 -13.60
C ASN A 52 5.74 -2.86 -13.39
N PRO A 53 6.95 -2.93 -12.81
CA PRO A 53 7.74 -1.74 -12.47
C PRO A 53 8.25 -0.96 -13.70
N GLU A 54 8.43 -1.64 -14.85
CA GLU A 54 9.00 -1.03 -16.06
C GLU A 54 8.01 -0.13 -16.82
N LYS A 55 6.71 -0.47 -16.82
CA LYS A 55 5.68 0.31 -17.52
C LYS A 55 5.28 1.60 -16.79
N VAL A 56 5.46 1.64 -15.47
CA VAL A 56 5.20 2.86 -14.67
C VAL A 56 6.31 3.91 -14.87
N ASN A 57 7.54 3.48 -15.17
CA ASN A 57 8.67 4.37 -15.44
C ASN A 57 8.82 4.75 -16.92
N ALA A 58 8.02 4.18 -17.82
CA ALA A 58 8.13 4.37 -19.26
C ALA A 58 7.66 5.76 -19.76
N THR A 59 7.08 6.61 -18.90
CA THR A 59 6.71 8.00 -19.24
C THR A 59 7.88 8.99 -19.07
N LYS A 60 9.12 8.50 -18.99
CA LYS A 60 10.33 9.33 -19.13
C LYS A 60 11.17 8.83 -20.29
N LYS A 61 10.77 9.16 -21.51
CA LYS A 61 11.71 9.39 -22.60
C LYS A 61 11.15 10.43 -23.54
#